data_AF-A0A949KX92-F1
#
_entry.id   AF-A0A949KX92-F1
#
_cell.length_a   1.000
_cell.length_b   1.000
_cell.length_c   1.000
_cell.angle_alpha   90.00
_cell.angle_beta   90.00
_cell.angle_gamma   90.00
#
_symmetry.space_group_name_H-M   'P 1'
#
loop_
_entity.id
_entity.type
_entity.pdbx_description
1 polymer ?
#
loop_
_entity_poly.entity_id
_entity_poly.type
_entity_poly.pdbx_seq_one_letter_code
_entity_poly.pdbx_strand_id
1 'polypeptide(L)'
;VSILMYLIRGPIIGFYDFKESTNLMLNRSLIVSAIFLAPKMQSYLIIVGILRSGGDTKFCMVADSIFVWLIGIPLAFISVLVFKWPIYLVLVAVFTEEALKFVVIYSRVLSKKWLNNLIS
;
A
#
# COMPACT_ATOMS: atom_id res chain seq x y z
N VAL A 1 9.50 -4.80 9.66
CA VAL A 1 8.31 -5.65 9.40
C VAL A 1 8.42 -6.39 8.07
N SER A 2 8.71 -5.72 6.95
CA SER A 2 8.88 -6.39 5.63
C SER A 2 9.90 -7.54 5.62
N ILE A 3 11.07 -7.35 6.25
CA ILE A 3 12.11 -8.39 6.37
C ILE A 3 11.60 -9.60 7.16
N LEU A 4 10.86 -9.35 8.24
CA LEU A 4 10.26 -10.40 9.07
C LEU A 4 9.23 -11.21 8.27
N MET A 5 8.37 -10.54 7.51
CA MET A 5 7.38 -11.19 6.64
C MET A 5 8.07 -12.06 5.56
N TYR A 6 9.17 -11.59 4.99
CA TYR A 6 9.95 -12.35 4.01
C TYR A 6 10.57 -13.62 4.63
N LEU A 7 11.10 -13.53 5.85
CA LEU A 7 11.72 -14.67 6.54
C LEU A 7 10.69 -15.72 6.99
N ILE A 8 9.52 -15.29 7.46
CA ILE A 8 8.46 -16.17 7.97
C ILE A 8 7.66 -16.84 6.82
N ARG A 9 7.87 -16.46 5.56
CA ARG A 9 7.12 -17.02 4.41
C ARG A 9 7.19 -18.55 4.32
N GLY A 10 8.33 -19.16 4.65
CA GLY A 10 8.55 -20.61 4.55
C GLY A 10 7.63 -21.39 5.51
N PRO A 11 7.67 -21.10 6.81
CA PRO A 11 6.71 -21.64 7.78
C PRO A 11 5.24 -21.38 7.42
N ILE A 12 4.93 -20.21 6.88
CA ILE A 12 3.55 -19.89 6.43
C ILE A 12 3.11 -20.85 5.33
N ILE A 13 3.91 -21.04 4.29
CA ILE A 13 3.55 -21.94 3.18
C ILE A 13 3.42 -23.38 3.68
N GLY A 14 4.32 -23.82 4.57
CA GLY A 14 4.26 -25.16 5.16
C GLY A 14 3.04 -25.41 6.05
N PHE A 15 2.43 -24.37 6.62
CA PHE A 15 1.20 -24.50 7.41
C PHE A 15 -0.04 -24.76 6.53
N TYR A 16 -0.08 -24.17 5.34
CA TYR A 16 -1.23 -24.29 4.44
C TYR A 16 -1.18 -25.51 3.50
N ASP A 17 0.02 -26.03 3.21
CA ASP A 17 0.31 -27.24 2.42
C ASP A 17 -0.65 -27.49 1.23
N PHE A 18 -0.74 -26.51 0.32
CA PHE A 18 -1.56 -26.64 -0.88
C PHE A 18 -0.82 -27.39 -2.00
N LYS A 19 -1.51 -27.60 -3.13
CA LYS A 19 -0.90 -28.07 -4.38
C LYS A 19 0.31 -27.18 -4.77
N GLU A 20 1.35 -27.79 -5.33
CA GLU A 20 2.64 -27.14 -5.63
C GLU A 20 2.51 -25.81 -6.41
N SER A 21 1.61 -25.78 -7.40
CA SER A 21 1.30 -24.57 -8.18
C SER A 21 0.78 -23.42 -7.30
N THR A 22 -0.08 -23.74 -6.32
CA THR A 22 -0.67 -22.76 -5.40
C THR A 22 0.36 -22.27 -4.39
N ASN A 23 1.24 -23.16 -3.90
CA ASN A 23 2.34 -22.76 -3.02
C ASN A 23 3.32 -21.81 -3.71
N LEU A 24 3.59 -22.02 -5.01
CA LEU A 24 4.41 -21.09 -5.80
C LEU A 24 3.74 -19.71 -5.94
N MET A 25 2.43 -19.67 -6.19
CA MET A 25 1.67 -18.41 -6.26
C MET A 25 1.62 -17.69 -4.91
N LEU A 26 1.43 -18.44 -3.82
CA LEU A 26 1.45 -17.92 -2.45
C LEU A 26 2.81 -17.32 -2.12
N ASN A 27 3.90 -18.03 -2.41
CA ASN A 27 5.26 -17.54 -2.19
C ASN A 27 5.51 -16.21 -2.91
N ARG A 28 5.17 -16.14 -4.21
CA ARG A 28 5.32 -14.91 -5.00
C ARG A 28 4.48 -13.76 -4.43
N SER A 29 3.26 -14.04 -3.99
CA SER A 29 2.36 -13.04 -3.40
C SER A 29 2.87 -12.51 -2.07
N LEU A 30 3.47 -13.37 -1.24
CA LEU A 30 4.09 -12.98 0.02
C LEU A 30 5.33 -12.10 -0.20
N ILE A 31 6.15 -12.40 -1.21
CA ILE A 31 7.30 -11.57 -1.58
C ILE A 31 6.85 -10.18 -2.03
N VAL A 32 5.86 -10.11 -2.94
CA VAL A 32 5.30 -8.85 -3.41
C VAL A 32 4.76 -8.04 -2.23
N SER A 33 3.95 -8.66 -1.38
CA SER A 33 3.38 -8.00 -0.20
C SER A 33 4.47 -7.49 0.75
N ALA A 34 5.54 -8.25 0.98
CA ALA A 34 6.65 -7.82 1.83
C ALA A 34 7.35 -6.56 1.29
N ILE A 35 7.57 -6.48 -0.03
CA ILE A 35 8.20 -5.33 -0.69
C ILE A 35 7.31 -4.09 -0.54
N PHE A 36 6.02 -4.21 -0.87
CA PHE A 36 5.08 -3.08 -0.86
C PHE A 36 4.59 -2.68 0.54
N LEU A 37 4.79 -3.54 1.55
CA LEU A 37 4.50 -3.19 2.94
C LEU A 37 5.37 -2.01 3.42
N ALA A 38 6.61 -1.89 2.97
CA ALA A 38 7.50 -0.81 3.39
C ALA A 38 6.98 0.59 2.98
N PRO A 39 6.70 0.88 1.70
CA PRO A 39 6.14 2.17 1.30
C PRO A 39 4.75 2.40 1.90
N LYS A 40 3.91 1.36 2.01
CA LYS A 40 2.59 1.45 2.64
C LYS A 40 2.67 1.94 4.09
N MET A 41 3.60 1.39 4.88
CA MET A 41 3.80 1.83 6.26
C MET A 41 4.29 3.28 6.35
N GLN A 42 5.16 3.70 5.43
CA GLN A 42 5.61 5.08 5.39
C GLN A 42 4.47 6.05 5.08
N SER A 43 3.61 5.71 4.11
CA SER A 43 2.41 6.49 3.80
C SER A 43 1.49 6.61 5.00
N TYR A 44 1.26 5.50 5.70
CA TYR A 44 0.45 5.47 6.90
C TYR A 44 1.00 6.38 8.01
N LEU A 45 2.32 6.34 8.26
CA LEU A 45 2.97 7.20 9.26
C LEU A 45 2.86 8.68 8.91
N ILE A 46 2.98 9.05 7.63
CA ILE A 46 2.84 10.45 7.21
C ILE A 46 1.39 10.93 7.38
N ILE A 47 0.42 10.15 6.91
CA ILE A 47 -1.00 10.55 6.95
C ILE A 47 -1.50 10.62 8.39
N VAL A 48 -1.29 9.56 9.17
CA VAL A 48 -1.84 9.45 10.52
C VAL A 48 -0.94 10.16 11.54
N GLY A 49 0.37 10.01 11.41
CA GLY A 49 1.34 10.52 12.38
C GLY A 49 1.65 12.01 12.22
N ILE A 50 1.74 12.53 10.99
CA ILE A 50 2.12 13.93 10.73
C ILE A 50 0.90 14.78 10.35
N LEU A 51 0.21 14.40 9.28
CA LEU A 51 -0.82 15.27 8.69
C LEU A 51 -2.09 15.33 9.55
N ARG A 52 -2.53 14.19 10.10
CA ARG A 52 -3.71 14.13 10.97
C ARG A 52 -3.46 14.75 12.34
N SER A 53 -2.26 14.58 12.91
CA SER A 53 -1.88 15.23 14.18
C SER A 53 -1.67 16.73 14.03
N GLY A 54 -1.20 17.19 12.86
CA GLY A 54 -1.03 18.61 12.51
C GLY A 54 -2.33 19.34 12.15
N GLY A 55 -3.49 18.68 12.19
CA GLY A 55 -4.80 19.27 11.91
C GLY A 55 -5.20 19.29 10.43
N ASP A 56 -4.38 18.78 9.51
CA ASP A 56 -4.68 18.67 8.06
C ASP A 56 -5.52 17.41 7.74
N THR A 57 -6.50 17.10 8.59
CA THR A 57 -7.30 15.87 8.52
C THR A 57 -8.19 15.82 7.27
N LYS A 58 -8.67 16.97 6.79
CA LYS A 58 -9.48 17.03 5.57
C LYS A 58 -8.70 16.56 4.34
N PHE A 59 -7.44 17.01 4.20
CA PHE A 59 -6.57 16.54 3.12
C PHE A 59 -6.34 15.03 3.23
N CYS A 60 -6.06 14.51 4.43
CA CYS A 60 -5.87 13.08 4.65
C CYS A 60 -7.07 12.25 4.20
N MET A 61 -8.29 12.65 4.58
CA MET A 61 -9.52 11.93 4.23
C MET A 61 -9.75 11.92 2.72
N VAL A 62 -9.56 13.07 2.06
CA VAL A 62 -9.75 13.21 0.62
C VAL A 62 -8.70 12.41 -0.14
N ALA A 63 -7.42 12.51 0.24
CA ALA A 63 -6.33 11.76 -0.38
C ALA A 63 -6.57 10.25 -0.26
N ASP A 64 -6.81 9.73 0.95
CA ASP A 64 -7.05 8.28 1.14
C ASP A 64 -8.24 7.78 0.32
N SER A 65 -9.32 8.56 0.23
CA SER A 65 -10.50 8.17 -0.55
C SER A 65 -10.21 8.19 -2.04
N ILE A 66 -9.60 9.26 -2.56
CA ILE A 66 -9.35 9.42 -4.00
C ILE A 66 -8.43 8.33 -4.53
N PHE A 67 -7.32 8.06 -3.84
CA PHE A 67 -6.37 7.04 -4.31
C PHE A 67 -7.03 5.65 -4.35
N VAL A 68 -7.75 5.26 -3.30
CA VAL A 68 -8.43 3.95 -3.24
C VAL A 68 -9.51 3.82 -4.31
N TRP A 69 -10.37 4.83 -4.45
CA TRP A 69 -11.53 4.74 -5.34
C TRP A 69 -11.20 4.99 -6.81
N LEU A 70 -10.28 5.90 -7.12
CA LEU A 70 -9.97 6.25 -8.51
C LEU A 70 -8.78 5.48 -9.08
N ILE A 71 -7.91 4.93 -8.23
CA ILE A 71 -6.71 4.22 -8.68
C ILE A 71 -6.78 2.75 -8.25
N GLY A 72 -6.85 2.44 -6.95
CA GLY A 72 -6.79 1.06 -6.46
C GLY A 72 -7.89 0.15 -7.00
N ILE A 73 -9.16 0.54 -6.78
CA ILE A 73 -10.31 -0.26 -7.20
C ILE A 73 -10.35 -0.44 -8.73
N PRO A 74 -10.21 0.62 -9.55
CA PRO A 74 -10.15 0.47 -11.00
C PRO A 74 -8.98 -0.41 -11.47
N LEU A 75 -7.77 -0.25 -10.91
CA LEU A 75 -6.65 -1.11 -11.27
C LEU A 75 -6.91 -2.57 -10.91
N ALA A 76 -7.47 -2.84 -9.73
CA ALA A 76 -7.82 -4.20 -9.31
C ALA A 76 -8.80 -4.84 -10.30
N PHE A 77 -9.86 -4.12 -10.65
CA PHE A 77 -10.89 -4.59 -11.57
C PHE A 77 -10.31 -4.87 -12.96
N ILE A 78 -9.53 -3.94 -13.51
CA ILE A 78 -8.88 -4.08 -14.82
C ILE A 78 -7.92 -5.28 -14.83
N SER A 79 -7.08 -5.41 -13.79
CA SER A 79 -6.08 -6.48 -13.69
C SER A 79 -6.72 -7.87 -13.66
N VAL A 80 -7.85 -8.02 -12.97
CA VAL A 80 -8.55 -9.30 -12.81
C VAL A 80 -9.45 -9.61 -14.01
N LEU A 81 -10.28 -8.67 -14.44
CA LEU A 81 -11.35 -8.95 -15.40
C LEU A 81 -10.92 -8.79 -16.86
N VAL A 82 -10.09 -7.78 -17.14
CA VAL A 82 -9.60 -7.53 -18.51
C VAL A 82 -8.38 -8.38 -18.78
N PHE A 83 -7.36 -8.26 -17.92
CA PHE A 83 -6.07 -8.89 -18.16
C PHE A 83 -5.97 -10.32 -17.62
N LYS A 84 -6.88 -10.74 -16.73
CA LYS A 84 -6.89 -12.08 -16.09
C LYS A 84 -5.53 -12.45 -15.50
N TRP A 85 -4.87 -11.46 -14.90
CA TRP A 85 -3.54 -11.66 -14.33
C TRP A 85 -3.57 -12.58 -13.11
N PRO A 86 -2.48 -13.35 -12.88
CA PRO A 86 -2.33 -14.10 -11.65
C PRO A 86 -2.24 -13.15 -10.44
N ILE A 87 -2.67 -13.64 -9.29
CA ILE A 87 -2.86 -12.86 -8.05
C ILE A 87 -1.64 -12.00 -7.66
N TYR A 88 -0.42 -12.51 -7.86
CA TYR A 88 0.79 -11.77 -7.51
C TYR A 88 1.00 -10.51 -8.36
N LEU A 89 0.60 -10.52 -9.64
CA LEU A 89 0.64 -9.33 -10.50
C LEU A 89 -0.48 -8.36 -10.18
N VAL A 90 -1.66 -8.87 -9.83
CA VAL A 90 -2.77 -8.03 -9.35
C VAL A 90 -2.35 -7.26 -8.10
N LEU A 91 -1.64 -7.91 -7.17
CA LEU A 91 -1.09 -7.24 -5.99
C LEU A 91 -0.10 -6.12 -6.36
N VAL A 92 0.80 -6.35 -7.31
CA VAL A 92 1.72 -5.30 -7.80
C VAL A 92 0.94 -4.11 -8.36
N ALA A 93 -0.09 -4.38 -9.17
CA ALA A 93 -0.95 -3.35 -9.75
C ALA A 93 -1.64 -2.53 -8.65
N VAL A 94 -2.31 -3.19 -7.71
CA VAL A 94 -2.99 -2.51 -6.59
C VAL A 94 -2.01 -1.71 -5.74
N PHE A 95 -0.88 -2.29 -5.35
CA PHE A 95 0.09 -1.59 -4.51
C PHE A 95 0.79 -0.41 -5.20
N THR A 96 0.68 -0.29 -6.52
CA THR A 96 1.13 0.90 -7.24
C THR A 96 0.36 2.14 -6.78
N GLU A 97 -0.90 2.01 -6.37
CA GLU A 97 -1.67 3.13 -5.82
C GLU A 97 -1.01 3.73 -4.58
N GLU A 98 -0.44 2.88 -3.71
CA GLU A 98 0.18 3.30 -2.46
C GLU A 98 1.50 4.03 -2.74
N ALA A 99 2.22 3.63 -3.78
CA ALA A 99 3.41 4.34 -4.24
C ALA A 99 3.05 5.74 -4.79
N LEU A 100 1.97 5.85 -5.58
CA LEU A 100 1.51 7.15 -6.08
C LEU A 100 1.02 8.06 -4.95
N LYS A 101 0.26 7.50 -4.00
CA LYS A 101 -0.18 8.20 -2.79
C LYS A 101 1.01 8.72 -2.00
N PHE A 102 2.03 7.88 -1.81
CA PHE A 102 3.26 8.25 -1.09
C PHE A 102 3.93 9.50 -1.67
N VAL A 103 4.04 9.59 -2.99
CA VAL A 103 4.64 10.77 -3.66
C VAL A 103 3.83 12.04 -3.33
N VAL A 104 2.51 11.99 -3.45
CA VAL A 104 1.64 13.15 -3.22
C VAL A 104 1.64 13.61 -1.77
N ILE A 105 1.52 12.70 -0.81
CA ILE A 105 1.56 13.06 0.62
C ILE A 105 2.95 13.55 1.03
N TYR A 106 4.02 13.01 0.44
CA TYR A 106 5.38 13.45 0.72
C TYR A 106 5.60 14.89 0.21
N SER A 107 5.14 15.20 -1.01
CA SER A 107 5.13 16.58 -1.53
C SER A 107 4.30 17.52 -0.65
N ARG A 108 3.17 17.06 -0.09
CA ARG A 108 2.35 17.86 0.84
C ARG A 108 3.12 18.19 2.11
N VAL A 109 3.83 17.23 2.70
CA VAL A 109 4.65 17.46 3.90
C VAL A 109 5.74 18.49 3.62
N LEU A 110 6.44 18.36 2.49
CA LEU A 110 7.49 19.31 2.08
C LEU A 110 6.95 20.72 1.85
N SER A 111 5.70 20.86 1.37
CA SER A 111 5.07 22.17 1.17
C SER A 111 4.80 22.94 2.46
N LYS A 112 4.93 22.32 3.64
CA LYS A 112 4.66 22.90 4.97
C LYS A 112 3.27 23.51 5.16
N LYS A 113 2.38 23.44 4.17
CA LYS A 113 1.00 23.94 4.23
C LYS A 113 0.13 23.24 5.28
N TRP A 114 0.60 22.11 5.79
CA TRP A 114 -0.03 21.37 6.89
C TRP A 114 0.27 22.00 8.26
N LEU A 115 1.32 22.83 8.38
CA LEU A 115 1.66 23.55 9.61
C LEU A 115 0.67 24.71 9.75
N ASN A 116 -0.37 24.51 10.56
CA ASN A 116 -1.23 25.60 10.95
C ASN A 116 -0.49 26.44 12.00
N ASN A 117 -0.21 27.71 11.71
CA ASN A 117 0.47 28.58 12.65
C ASN A 117 -0.49 28.94 13.79
N LEU A 118 -0.29 28.34 14.96
CA LEU A 118 -1.13 28.55 16.16
C LEU A 118 -0.73 29.80 16.95
N ILE A 119 0.27 30.55 16.48
CA ILE A 119 0.75 31.79 17.10
C ILE A 119 0.48 32.93 16.10
N SER A 120 -0.60 33.68 16.36
CA SER A 120 -0.88 35.00 15.82
C SER A 120 -0.94 36.00 16.97
#